data_AF-A0A4R6ZNX0-F1
#
_entry.id   AF-A0A4R6ZNX0-F1
#
_cell.length_a   1.000
_cell.length_b   1.000
_cell.length_c   1.000
_cell.angle_alpha   90.00
_cell.angle_beta   90.00
_cell.angle_gamma   90.00
#
_symmetry.space_group_name_H-M   'P 1'
#
loop_
_entity.id
_entity.type
_entity.pdbx_description
1 polymer ?
#
loop_
_entity_poly.entity_id
_entity_poly.type
_entity_poly.pdbx_seq_one_letter_code
_entity_poly.pdbx_strand_id
1 'polypeptide(L)'
;MKIDYKEFANFIKGKGIVIVESECYDHSSGWKGKNMYVRDDNGFLNEDGNYYDSAKWGTIDLSGNGYCFNAGFIAGNYEKIKKFYAMNSLSTFEDFSTFIQSVTVEKGAE
;
A
#
# COMPACT_ATOMS: atom_id res chain seq x y z
N MET A 1 6.09 -16.17 3.72
CA MET A 1 4.91 -16.26 2.84
C MET A 1 5.40 -16.22 1.40
N LYS A 2 4.94 -17.10 0.52
CA LYS A 2 5.34 -17.12 -0.90
C LYS A 2 4.24 -16.41 -1.70
N ILE A 3 4.57 -15.30 -2.35
CA ILE A 3 3.63 -14.63 -3.27
C ILE A 3 3.49 -15.48 -4.54
N ASP A 4 2.27 -15.62 -5.03
CA ASP A 4 2.02 -15.89 -6.44
C ASP A 4 2.05 -14.57 -7.22
N TYR A 5 3.13 -14.34 -7.98
CA TYR A 5 3.30 -13.10 -8.74
C TYR A 5 2.27 -12.93 -9.86
N LYS A 6 1.74 -14.03 -10.40
CA LYS A 6 0.69 -14.00 -11.42
C LYS A 6 -0.63 -13.57 -10.79
N GLU A 7 -0.94 -14.09 -9.61
CA GLU A 7 -2.10 -13.66 -8.83
C GLU A 7 -2.01 -12.15 -8.53
N PHE A 8 -0.87 -11.67 -8.02
CA PHE A 8 -0.72 -10.26 -7.72
C PHE A 8 -0.81 -9.38 -8.97
N ALA A 9 -0.18 -9.77 -10.09
CA ALA A 9 -0.29 -9.04 -11.35
C ALA A 9 -1.73 -9.00 -11.89
N ASN A 10 -2.48 -10.10 -11.75
CA ASN A 10 -3.89 -10.14 -12.12
C ASN A 10 -4.74 -9.26 -11.20
N PHE A 11 -4.44 -9.24 -9.90
CA PHE A 11 -5.11 -8.37 -8.94
C PHE A 11 -4.92 -6.89 -9.31
N ILE A 12 -3.67 -6.47 -9.57
CA ILE A 12 -3.35 -5.10 -10.03
C ILE A 12 -4.18 -4.74 -11.27
N LYS A 13 -4.16 -5.60 -12.29
CA LYS A 13 -4.90 -5.37 -13.54
C LYS A 13 -6.41 -5.33 -13.31
N GLY A 14 -6.94 -6.26 -12.51
CA GLY A 14 -8.37 -6.36 -12.23
C GLY A 14 -8.94 -5.21 -11.41
N LYS A 15 -8.10 -4.55 -10.61
CA LYS A 15 -8.46 -3.36 -9.82
C LYS A 15 -8.16 -2.03 -10.53
N GLY A 16 -7.60 -2.06 -11.74
CA GLY A 16 -7.21 -0.83 -12.45
C GLY A 16 -6.06 -0.09 -11.77
N ILE A 17 -5.23 -0.79 -10.98
CA ILE A 17 -4.12 -0.18 -10.25
C ILE A 17 -3.02 0.22 -11.23
N VAL A 18 -2.49 1.43 -11.03
CA VAL A 18 -1.34 1.99 -11.71
C VAL A 18 -0.20 2.20 -10.70
N ILE A 19 1.02 1.97 -11.13
CA ILE A 19 2.23 2.24 -10.35
C ILE A 19 2.83 3.56 -10.82
N VAL A 20 2.93 4.53 -9.93
CA VAL A 20 3.48 5.86 -10.18
C VAL A 20 4.89 5.93 -9.64
N GLU A 21 5.83 6.27 -10.51
CA GLU A 21 7.22 6.48 -10.13
C GLU A 21 7.44 7.91 -9.63
N SER A 22 8.17 8.07 -8.53
CA SER A 22 8.62 9.38 -8.02
C SER A 22 10.09 9.31 -7.63
N GLU A 23 10.89 10.29 -8.05
CA GLU A 23 12.28 10.38 -7.61
C GLU A 23 12.34 10.59 -6.08
N CYS A 24 13.33 9.98 -5.44
CA CYS A 24 13.65 10.20 -4.04
C CYS A 24 15.16 10.41 -3.86
N TYR A 25 15.52 11.28 -2.92
CA TYR A 25 16.90 11.65 -2.65
C TYR A 25 17.15 11.69 -1.14
N ASP A 26 18.16 10.95 -0.68
CA ASP A 26 18.65 11.04 0.68
C ASP A 26 19.85 12.00 0.73
N HIS A 27 19.61 13.20 1.27
CA HIS A 27 20.63 14.24 1.42
C HIS A 27 21.81 13.82 2.29
N SER A 28 21.61 12.90 3.25
CA SER A 28 22.65 12.51 4.21
C SER A 28 23.70 11.58 3.59
N SER A 29 23.26 10.71 2.67
CA SER A 29 24.11 9.76 1.95
C SER A 29 24.42 10.17 0.51
N GLY A 30 23.73 11.19 -0.02
CA GLY A 30 23.78 11.57 -1.44
C GLY A 30 23.11 10.56 -2.37
N TRP A 31 22.38 9.61 -1.82
CA TRP A 31 21.78 8.52 -2.56
C TRP A 31 20.52 8.96 -3.32
N LYS A 32 20.31 8.41 -4.52
CA LYS A 32 19.14 8.64 -5.38
C LYS A 32 18.44 7.33 -5.73
N GLY A 33 17.12 7.35 -5.74
CA GLY A 33 16.30 6.24 -6.23
C GLY A 33 14.90 6.67 -6.62
N LYS A 34 14.00 5.69 -6.67
CA LYS A 34 12.65 5.88 -7.22
C LYS A 34 11.62 5.13 -6.39
N ASN A 35 10.71 5.88 -5.78
CA ASN A 35 9.54 5.35 -5.10
C ASN A 35 8.51 4.86 -6.12
N MET A 36 7.77 3.81 -5.77
CA MET A 36 6.84 3.10 -6.66
C MET A 36 5.49 3.04 -5.99
N TYR A 37 4.77 4.15 -6.03
CA TYR A 37 3.52 4.33 -5.31
C TYR A 37 2.35 3.70 -6.04
N VAL A 38 1.44 3.12 -5.25
CA VAL A 38 0.24 2.44 -5.74
C VAL A 38 -0.92 3.44 -5.79
N ARG A 39 -1.58 3.53 -6.94
CA ARG A 39 -2.75 4.39 -7.17
C ARG A 39 -3.82 3.64 -7.98
N ASP A 40 -5.08 3.96 -7.74
CA ASP A 40 -6.18 3.63 -8.66
C ASP A 40 -6.92 4.91 -9.13
N ASP A 41 -8.07 4.75 -9.76
CA ASP A 41 -8.88 5.87 -10.28
C ASP A 41 -9.35 6.85 -9.18
N ASN A 42 -9.45 6.39 -7.92
CA ASN A 42 -9.87 7.22 -6.78
C ASN A 42 -8.69 7.96 -6.12
N GLY A 43 -7.44 7.54 -6.36
CA GLY A 43 -6.26 8.20 -5.81
C GLY A 43 -5.18 7.23 -5.32
N PHE A 44 -4.18 7.76 -4.62
CA PHE A 44 -3.12 6.97 -4.00
C PHE A 44 -3.67 6.17 -2.82
N LEU A 45 -3.36 4.88 -2.78
CA LEU A 45 -3.76 3.99 -1.71
C LEU A 45 -2.87 4.22 -0.49
N ASN A 46 -3.47 4.40 0.68
CA ASN A 46 -2.76 4.58 1.93
C ASN A 46 -3.05 3.43 2.91
N GLU A 47 -2.06 3.08 3.72
CA GLU A 47 -2.13 2.01 4.71
C GLU A 47 -3.24 2.19 5.75
N ASP A 48 -3.72 3.42 5.93
CA ASP A 48 -4.86 3.78 6.78
C ASP A 48 -6.24 3.46 6.15
N GLY A 49 -6.28 3.00 4.91
CA GLY A 49 -7.53 2.71 4.18
C GLY A 49 -8.12 3.90 3.43
N ASN A 50 -7.48 5.07 3.45
CA ASN A 50 -7.97 6.26 2.75
C ASN A 50 -7.29 6.48 1.39
N TYR A 51 -7.99 7.21 0.52
CA TYR A 51 -7.43 7.75 -0.72
C TYR A 51 -6.83 9.13 -0.49
N TYR A 52 -5.75 9.44 -1.21
CA TYR A 52 -5.16 10.77 -1.25
C TYR A 52 -4.78 11.18 -2.68
N ASP A 53 -4.84 12.48 -2.97
CA ASP A 53 -4.53 13.02 -4.30
C ASP A 53 -3.03 13.00 -4.63
N SER A 54 -2.18 12.92 -3.61
CA SER A 54 -0.71 12.89 -3.75
C SER A 54 -0.10 11.83 -2.84
N ALA A 55 1.00 11.23 -3.28
CA ALA A 55 1.81 10.34 -2.44
C ALA A 55 2.31 11.08 -1.20
N LYS A 56 2.13 10.47 -0.03
CA LYS A 56 2.52 11.01 1.26
C LYS A 56 2.91 9.89 2.23
N TRP A 57 3.23 10.24 3.47
CA TRP A 57 3.50 9.24 4.50
C TRP A 57 2.30 8.28 4.66
N GLY A 58 2.59 6.98 4.66
CA GLY A 58 1.59 5.91 4.67
C GLY A 58 1.06 5.50 3.29
N THR A 59 1.39 6.22 2.20
CA THR A 59 1.07 5.72 0.85
C THR A 59 1.80 4.40 0.60
N ILE A 60 1.06 3.41 0.09
CA ILE A 60 1.63 2.10 -0.23
C ILE A 60 2.68 2.27 -1.33
N ASP A 61 3.92 1.94 -1.00
CA ASP A 61 5.10 2.00 -1.87
C ASP A 61 5.62 0.58 -2.09
N LEU A 62 5.91 0.20 -3.34
CA LEU A 62 6.47 -1.11 -3.69
C LEU A 62 8.01 -1.16 -3.62
N SER A 63 8.67 -0.03 -3.37
CA SER A 63 10.13 0.13 -3.50
C SER A 63 10.92 0.22 -2.18
N GLY A 64 10.24 0.21 -1.03
CA GLY A 64 10.86 0.23 0.30
C GLY A 64 11.17 1.64 0.77
N ASN A 65 12.12 2.23 0.08
CA ASN A 65 12.66 3.58 0.28
C ASN A 65 13.31 4.05 -1.02
N GLY A 66 12.68 3.72 -2.15
CA GLY A 66 13.21 3.87 -3.50
C GLY A 66 14.41 2.97 -3.84
N TYR A 67 14.73 2.04 -2.94
CA TYR A 67 15.91 1.18 -2.99
C TYR A 67 15.47 -0.29 -3.04
N CYS A 68 15.29 -0.77 -4.26
CA CYS A 68 15.13 -2.16 -4.69
C CYS A 68 13.75 -2.83 -4.48
N PHE A 69 13.21 -3.35 -5.58
CA PHE A 69 12.13 -4.36 -5.63
C PHE A 69 12.61 -5.68 -5.00
N ASN A 70 12.46 -5.85 -3.68
CA ASN A 70 12.70 -7.12 -3.01
C ASN A 70 11.38 -7.91 -2.87
N ALA A 71 11.41 -9.20 -3.19
CA ALA A 71 10.29 -10.13 -3.04
C ALA A 71 9.59 -10.06 -1.66
N GLY A 72 10.35 -9.94 -0.56
CA GLY A 72 9.76 -9.83 0.78
C GLY A 72 8.96 -8.53 0.97
N PHE A 73 9.47 -7.43 0.39
CA PHE A 73 8.80 -6.14 0.46
C PHE A 73 7.55 -6.11 -0.43
N ILE A 74 7.62 -6.73 -1.61
CA ILE A 74 6.46 -6.93 -2.49
C ILE A 74 5.39 -7.78 -1.80
N ALA A 75 5.77 -8.77 -1.00
CA ALA A 75 4.81 -9.61 -0.24
C ALA A 75 4.03 -8.79 0.78
N GLY A 76 4.75 -8.00 1.58
CA GLY A 76 4.12 -7.13 2.57
C GLY A 76 3.18 -6.12 1.92
N ASN A 77 3.58 -5.51 0.80
CA ASN A 77 2.73 -4.53 0.12
C ASN A 77 1.53 -5.15 -0.60
N TYR A 78 1.65 -6.37 -1.14
CA TYR A 78 0.48 -7.06 -1.68
C TYR A 78 -0.61 -7.24 -0.60
N GLU A 79 -0.24 -7.64 0.61
CA GLU A 79 -1.19 -7.74 1.73
C GLU A 79 -1.79 -6.39 2.12
N LYS A 80 -0.97 -5.33 2.16
CA LYS A 80 -1.47 -3.96 2.42
C LYS A 80 -2.51 -3.52 1.39
N ILE A 81 -2.27 -3.78 0.10
CA ILE A 81 -3.22 -3.47 -0.98
C ILE A 81 -4.52 -4.27 -0.81
N LYS A 82 -4.43 -5.58 -0.52
CA LYS A 82 -5.63 -6.40 -0.28
C LYS A 82 -6.43 -5.88 0.91
N LYS A 83 -5.75 -5.56 2.02
CA LYS A 83 -6.37 -5.00 3.23
C LYS A 83 -7.05 -3.66 2.94
N PHE A 84 -6.40 -2.80 2.15
CA PHE A 84 -6.98 -1.53 1.70
C PHE A 84 -8.33 -1.75 0.99
N TYR A 85 -8.37 -2.65 -0.01
CA TYR A 85 -9.62 -2.93 -0.72
C TYR A 85 -10.68 -3.61 0.15
N ALA A 86 -10.29 -4.48 1.07
CA ALA A 86 -11.20 -5.10 2.03
C ALA A 86 -11.86 -4.04 2.94
N MET A 87 -11.08 -3.13 3.51
CA MET A 87 -11.59 -2.03 4.33
C MET A 87 -12.55 -1.11 3.56
N ASN A 88 -12.33 -0.91 2.26
CA ASN A 88 -13.14 -0.02 1.43
C ASN A 88 -14.37 -0.70 0.81
N SER A 89 -14.35 -2.03 0.61
CA SER A 89 -15.52 -2.75 0.09
C SER A 89 -16.57 -2.97 1.17
N LEU A 90 -16.15 -3.20 2.43
CA LEU A 90 -17.03 -3.58 3.56
C LEU A 90 -18.07 -4.65 3.17
N SER A 91 -17.68 -5.54 2.25
CA SER A 91 -18.58 -6.46 1.57
C SER A 91 -18.95 -7.67 2.43
N THR A 92 -18.12 -7.96 3.44
CA THR A 92 -18.28 -9.10 4.34
C THR A 92 -18.15 -8.67 5.80
N PHE A 93 -18.60 -9.54 6.73
CA PHE A 93 -18.37 -9.32 8.15
C PHE A 93 -16.88 -9.28 8.51
N GLU A 94 -16.04 -10.03 7.80
CA GLU A 94 -14.59 -10.03 7.99
C GLU A 94 -13.96 -8.69 7.57
N ASP A 95 -14.41 -8.13 6.45
CA ASP A 95 -14.02 -6.79 6.00
C ASP A 95 -14.38 -5.74 7.05
N PHE A 96 -15.62 -5.80 7.56
CA PHE A 96 -16.09 -4.91 8.61
C PHE A 96 -15.31 -5.06 9.92
N SER A 97 -15.04 -6.29 10.36
CA SER A 97 -14.24 -6.56 11.57
C SER A 97 -12.82 -6.00 11.44
N THR A 98 -12.19 -6.18 10.27
CA THR A 98 -10.85 -5.66 9.97
C THR A 98 -10.82 -4.13 10.01
N PHE A 99 -11.85 -3.48 9.46
CA PHE A 99 -12.01 -2.04 9.53
C PHE A 99 -12.20 -1.54 10.98
N ILE A 100 -13.06 -2.19 11.77
CA ILE A 100 -13.25 -1.82 13.18
C ILE A 100 -11.94 -1.95 13.97
N GLN A 101 -11.17 -3.02 13.74
CA GLN A 101 -9.86 -3.19 14.38
C GLN A 101 -8.87 -2.09 14.00
N SER A 102 -8.89 -1.60 12.75
CA SER A 102 -7.95 -0.55 12.33
C SER A 102 -8.28 0.83 12.88
N VAL A 103 -9.53 1.08 13.27
CA VAL A 103 -9.96 2.35 13.88
C VAL A 103 -10.07 2.29 15.41
N THR A 104 -9.89 1.11 16.01
CA THR A 104 -9.95 0.92 17.46
C THR A 104 -8.67 1.45 18.12
N VAL A 105 -8.84 2.38 19.06
CA VAL A 105 -7.76 2.85 19.93
C VAL A 105 -7.82 2.14 21.28
N GLU A 106 -6.67 1.69 21.79
CA GLU A 106 -6.62 1.12 23.14
C GLU A 106 -6.93 2.20 24.18
N LYS A 107 -7.80 1.85 25.13
CA LYS A 107 -8.14 2.74 26.23
C LYS A 107 -6.90 3.00 27.09
N GLY A 108 -6.31 4.19 26.97
CA GLY A 108 -5.13 4.61 27.75
C GLY A 108 -3.91 5.02 26.92
N ALA A 109 -4.00 4.99 25.58
CA ALA A 109 -3.01 5.60 24.71
C ALA A 109 -3.30 7.11 24.56
N GLU A 110 -2.79 7.91 25.51
CA GLU A 110 -2.56 9.35 25.34
C GLU A 110 -1.08 9.62 25.06
#